data_AF-D3HS69-F1
#
_entry.id   AF-D3HS69-F1
#
_cell.length_a   1.000
_cell.length_b   1.000
_cell.length_c   1.000
_cell.angle_alpha   90.00
_cell.angle_beta   90.00
_cell.angle_gamma   90.00
#
_symmetry.space_group_name_H-M   'P 1'
#
loop_
_entity.id
_entity.type
_entity.pdbx_description
1 polymer ?
#
loop_
_entity_poly.entity_id
_entity_poly.type
_entity_poly.pdbx_seq_one_letter_code
_entity_poly.pdbx_strand_id
1 'polypeptide(L)'
;MFGKILKSISMLTAGYTTYTLIYETQREHEIKTNVEITHCEDLVKESSEFEEIGKPTHGTLSSAYVKHKNTGMIYVKKGAHSREDIVKELMISNALHEIRKEQPECLILQTKKRNGFQYHTLSRKFDNTQDVEEFVREGKTGELKNKKVVGLEETLITDHILGKQSDTKLANMIVRNDGERLVFTTIDHERAVTPTSLGFFHSSSPTYPTNKWTLIRSIHDLNEKNEDNHAGLASDARANEFGKLALSIMDDKIINDYYEKLAIANLDPVLDQCNKLAKASKNSLVKLRDCVGYQLFFKEMQKKAREQTESFEHENNNSVIR
;
A
#
# COMPACT_ATOMS: atom_id res chain seq x y z
N MET A 1 -35.60 -34.89 -11.87
CA MET A 1 -36.03 -33.61 -11.24
C MET A 1 -34.88 -32.81 -10.66
N PHE A 2 -33.96 -33.40 -9.88
CA PHE A 2 -32.85 -32.70 -9.22
C PHE A 2 -31.88 -31.93 -10.15
N GLY A 3 -31.58 -32.44 -11.35
CA GLY A 3 -30.66 -31.78 -12.28
C GLY A 3 -31.15 -30.45 -12.88
N LYS A 4 -32.48 -30.22 -12.94
CA LYS A 4 -33.03 -28.93 -13.40
C LYS A 4 -32.93 -27.84 -12.33
N ILE A 5 -33.11 -28.20 -11.06
CA ILE A 5 -32.99 -27.27 -9.93
C ILE A 5 -31.54 -26.81 -9.75
N LEU A 6 -30.57 -27.73 -9.85
CA LEU A 6 -29.15 -27.40 -9.77
C LEU A 6 -28.68 -26.48 -10.90
N LYS A 7 -29.16 -26.68 -12.14
CA LYS A 7 -28.88 -25.77 -13.27
C LYS A 7 -29.52 -24.40 -13.12
N SER A 8 -30.73 -24.33 -12.57
CA SER A 8 -31.40 -23.04 -12.31
C SER A 8 -30.70 -22.26 -11.19
N ILE A 9 -30.24 -22.93 -10.13
CA ILE A 9 -29.46 -22.31 -9.06
C ILE A 9 -28.11 -21.85 -9.61
N SER A 10 -27.41 -22.65 -10.41
CA SER A 10 -26.10 -22.26 -10.98
C SER A 10 -26.19 -21.10 -11.97
N MET A 11 -27.28 -20.98 -12.73
CA MET A 11 -27.52 -19.82 -13.61
C MET A 11 -27.94 -18.57 -12.82
N LEU A 12 -28.67 -18.72 -11.71
CA LEU A 12 -29.01 -17.61 -10.81
C LEU A 12 -27.78 -17.11 -10.06
N THR A 13 -26.92 -17.99 -9.54
CA THR A 13 -25.64 -17.57 -8.95
C THR A 13 -24.71 -17.00 -10.00
N ALA A 14 -24.52 -17.64 -11.15
CA ALA A 14 -23.69 -17.05 -12.22
C ALA A 14 -24.23 -15.69 -12.68
N GLY A 15 -25.55 -15.54 -12.86
CA GLY A 15 -26.20 -14.27 -13.19
C GLY A 15 -26.02 -13.22 -12.09
N TYR A 16 -26.13 -13.59 -10.81
CA TYR A 16 -25.91 -12.72 -9.66
C TYR A 16 -24.43 -12.32 -9.54
N THR A 17 -23.49 -13.25 -9.68
CA THR A 17 -22.05 -12.97 -9.65
C THR A 17 -21.64 -12.08 -10.82
N THR A 18 -22.19 -12.32 -12.01
CA THR A 18 -21.92 -11.50 -13.21
C THR A 18 -22.56 -10.11 -13.09
N TYR A 19 -23.76 -10.00 -12.53
CA TYR A 19 -24.42 -8.71 -12.30
C TYR A 19 -23.73 -7.91 -11.19
N THR A 20 -23.30 -8.57 -10.11
CA THR A 20 -22.54 -7.96 -9.01
C THR A 20 -21.16 -7.51 -9.50
N LEU A 21 -20.42 -8.35 -10.24
CA LEU A 21 -19.15 -7.94 -10.85
C LEU A 21 -19.32 -6.79 -11.85
N ILE A 22 -20.34 -6.81 -12.73
CA ILE A 22 -20.53 -5.76 -13.74
C ILE A 22 -21.01 -4.44 -13.11
N TYR A 23 -21.84 -4.48 -12.05
CA TYR A 23 -22.28 -3.26 -11.34
C TYR A 23 -21.25 -2.73 -10.34
N GLU A 24 -20.42 -3.59 -9.73
CA GLU A 24 -19.31 -3.18 -8.87
C GLU A 24 -18.11 -2.68 -9.66
N THR A 25 -17.86 -3.20 -10.88
CA THR A 25 -16.79 -2.69 -11.75
C THR A 25 -17.11 -1.39 -12.46
N GLN A 26 -18.39 -1.00 -12.60
CA GLN A 26 -18.80 0.24 -13.30
C GLN A 26 -19.11 1.43 -12.39
N ARG A 27 -19.24 1.24 -11.09
CA ARG A 27 -19.40 2.37 -10.17
C ARG A 27 -18.03 2.77 -9.64
N GLU A 28 -17.61 4.00 -9.94
CA GLU A 28 -16.89 4.74 -8.91
C GLU A 28 -17.73 4.57 -7.63
N HIS A 29 -17.23 3.81 -6.66
CA HIS A 29 -17.85 3.73 -5.34
C HIS A 29 -17.56 5.07 -4.65
N GLU A 30 -18.22 6.12 -5.15
CA GLU A 30 -18.08 7.48 -4.70
C GLU A 30 -18.50 7.51 -3.23
N ILE A 31 -17.55 7.66 -2.31
CA ILE A 31 -17.88 7.84 -0.89
C ILE A 31 -18.48 9.22 -0.75
N LYS A 32 -19.81 9.27 -0.74
CA LYS A 32 -20.59 10.50 -0.66
C LYS A 32 -20.84 10.85 0.80
N THR A 33 -20.37 12.02 1.23
CA THR A 33 -20.80 12.61 2.50
C THR A 33 -21.46 13.96 2.24
N ASN A 34 -22.40 14.35 3.10
CA ASN A 34 -22.99 15.70 3.03
C ASN A 34 -22.13 16.75 3.76
N VAL A 35 -20.95 16.36 4.26
CA VAL A 35 -20.09 17.21 5.09
C VAL A 35 -18.92 17.66 4.25
N GLU A 36 -18.79 18.97 4.09
CA GLU A 36 -17.58 19.61 3.56
C GLU A 36 -16.50 19.65 4.64
N ILE A 37 -15.27 19.30 4.29
CA ILE A 37 -14.12 19.45 5.17
C ILE A 37 -13.38 20.74 4.78
N THR A 38 -13.63 21.81 5.53
CA THR A 38 -13.03 23.15 5.29
C THR A 38 -11.81 23.44 6.17
N HIS A 39 -11.48 22.53 7.09
CA HIS A 39 -10.41 22.72 8.08
C HIS A 39 -9.56 21.45 8.18
N CYS A 40 -8.60 21.29 7.26
CA CYS A 40 -7.51 20.30 7.23
C CYS A 40 -6.75 20.50 5.91
N GLU A 41 -6.43 21.75 5.55
CA GLU A 41 -5.91 22.10 4.21
C GLU A 41 -4.57 21.43 3.90
N ASP A 42 -3.83 21.00 4.90
CA ASP A 42 -2.61 20.21 4.76
C ASP A 42 -2.87 18.80 4.20
N LEU A 43 -4.05 18.22 4.44
CA LEU A 43 -4.40 16.85 4.06
C LEU A 43 -5.53 16.73 3.05
N VAL A 44 -6.51 17.64 3.11
CA VAL A 44 -7.69 17.63 2.26
C VAL A 44 -7.58 18.79 1.28
N LYS A 45 -7.57 18.46 -0.01
CA LYS A 45 -7.41 19.39 -1.12
C LYS A 45 -8.66 19.41 -1.98
N GLU A 46 -9.01 20.58 -2.46
CA GLU A 46 -10.15 20.74 -3.37
C GLU A 46 -9.80 20.29 -4.78
N SER A 47 -10.76 19.67 -5.47
CA SER A 47 -10.59 19.26 -6.87
C SER A 47 -10.19 20.39 -7.82
N SER A 48 -10.54 21.63 -7.50
CA SER A 48 -10.18 22.82 -8.27
C SER A 48 -8.69 23.15 -8.23
N GLU A 49 -7.94 22.66 -7.25
CA GLU A 49 -6.50 22.88 -7.11
C GLU A 49 -5.66 22.05 -8.09
N PHE A 50 -6.29 21.08 -8.78
CA PHE A 50 -5.62 20.14 -9.67
C PHE A 50 -6.10 20.25 -11.11
N GLU A 51 -5.23 19.80 -12.02
CA GLU A 51 -5.55 19.50 -13.41
C GLU A 51 -5.31 18.01 -13.68
N GLU A 52 -6.21 17.35 -14.41
CA GLU A 52 -6.00 15.97 -14.85
C GLU A 52 -5.05 15.97 -16.05
N ILE A 53 -3.94 15.23 -15.96
CA ILE A 53 -2.86 15.24 -16.96
C ILE A 53 -2.72 13.90 -17.70
N GLY A 54 -3.52 12.89 -17.33
CA GLY A 54 -3.49 11.58 -17.98
C GLY A 54 -4.05 10.48 -17.09
N LYS A 55 -3.83 9.24 -17.51
CA LYS A 55 -4.23 8.04 -16.78
C LYS A 55 -3.06 7.06 -16.67
N PRO A 56 -2.95 6.30 -15.57
CA PRO A 56 -1.99 5.20 -15.49
C PRO A 56 -2.21 4.17 -16.60
N THR A 57 -1.10 3.61 -17.13
CA THR A 57 -1.13 2.52 -18.11
C THR A 57 -1.66 1.22 -17.48
N HIS A 58 -1.37 1.03 -16.19
CA HIS A 58 -1.75 -0.13 -15.39
C HIS A 58 -2.36 0.33 -14.05
N GLY A 59 -3.28 -0.45 -13.48
CA GLY A 59 -4.02 -0.13 -12.25
C GLY A 59 -5.53 -0.14 -12.42
N THR A 60 -6.27 0.13 -11.33
CA THR A 60 -7.74 0.15 -11.35
C THR A 60 -8.26 1.17 -12.34
N LEU A 61 -9.33 0.81 -13.08
CA LEU A 61 -9.95 1.62 -14.15
C LEU A 61 -10.39 3.04 -13.72
N SER A 62 -10.44 3.31 -12.42
CA SER A 62 -10.82 4.60 -11.82
C SER A 62 -9.64 5.52 -11.48
N SER A 63 -8.41 5.15 -11.83
CA SER A 63 -7.23 5.95 -11.51
C SER A 63 -6.93 7.03 -12.56
N ALA A 64 -6.45 8.19 -12.11
CA ALA A 64 -6.01 9.30 -12.96
C ALA A 64 -4.73 9.95 -12.43
N TYR A 65 -3.91 10.50 -13.32
CA TYR A 65 -2.81 11.38 -12.94
C TYR A 65 -3.31 12.81 -12.86
N VAL A 66 -3.10 13.44 -11.70
CA VAL A 66 -3.47 14.83 -11.47
C VAL A 66 -2.25 15.64 -11.06
N LYS A 67 -2.16 16.87 -11.53
CA LYS A 67 -1.07 17.80 -11.22
C LYS A 67 -1.61 18.97 -10.41
N HIS A 68 -0.97 19.26 -9.29
CA HIS A 68 -1.30 20.41 -8.46
C HIS A 68 -0.86 21.69 -9.18
N LYS A 69 -1.79 22.62 -9.40
CA LYS A 69 -1.57 23.81 -10.24
C LYS A 69 -0.45 24.71 -9.72
N ASN A 70 -0.37 24.91 -8.40
CA ASN A 70 0.62 25.81 -7.80
C ASN A 70 2.00 25.19 -7.60
N THR A 71 2.09 23.93 -7.15
CA THR A 71 3.38 23.30 -6.82
C THR A 71 3.98 22.50 -7.97
N GLY A 72 3.18 22.20 -9.00
CA GLY A 72 3.57 21.32 -10.10
C GLY A 72 3.69 19.85 -9.73
N MET A 73 3.41 19.49 -8.47
CA MET A 73 3.49 18.10 -7.98
C MET A 73 2.40 17.23 -8.63
N ILE A 74 2.80 16.04 -9.05
CA ILE A 74 1.93 15.02 -9.65
C ILE A 74 1.49 14.01 -8.58
N TYR A 75 0.23 13.60 -8.64
CA TYR A 75 -0.37 12.60 -7.78
C TYR A 75 -1.12 11.56 -8.61
N VAL A 76 -1.21 10.35 -8.08
CA VAL A 76 -2.13 9.33 -8.56
C VAL A 76 -3.42 9.48 -7.77
N LYS A 77 -4.48 9.95 -8.43
CA LYS A 77 -5.83 10.00 -7.89
C LYS A 77 -6.44 8.61 -7.99
N LYS A 78 -6.82 8.01 -6.86
CA LYS A 78 -7.45 6.69 -6.80
C LYS A 78 -8.84 6.79 -6.15
N GLY A 79 -9.80 6.08 -6.73
CA GLY A 79 -11.05 5.75 -6.03
C GLY A 79 -10.81 4.67 -4.97
N ALA A 80 -11.76 4.49 -4.05
CA ALA A 80 -11.73 3.44 -3.05
C ALA A 80 -13.09 2.75 -2.98
N HIS A 81 -13.11 1.47 -2.62
CA HIS A 81 -14.34 0.69 -2.50
C HIS A 81 -15.13 1.04 -1.23
N SER A 82 -14.43 1.40 -0.17
CA SER A 82 -15.02 1.74 1.12
C SER A 82 -14.31 2.90 1.81
N ARG A 83 -14.98 3.46 2.82
CA ARG A 83 -14.46 4.58 3.62
C ARG A 83 -13.25 4.11 4.41
N GLU A 84 -13.34 2.89 4.92
CA GLU A 84 -12.26 2.18 5.58
C GLU A 84 -11.00 2.12 4.71
N ASP A 85 -11.13 1.89 3.40
CA ASP A 85 -9.97 1.83 2.49
C ASP A 85 -9.32 3.20 2.28
N ILE A 86 -10.12 4.28 2.15
CA ILE A 86 -9.57 5.65 2.11
C ILE A 86 -8.77 5.95 3.37
N VAL A 87 -9.36 5.69 4.54
CA VAL A 87 -8.70 5.95 5.82
C VAL A 87 -7.45 5.07 5.97
N LYS A 88 -7.51 3.82 5.53
CA LYS A 88 -6.37 2.90 5.58
C LYS A 88 -5.21 3.36 4.71
N GLU A 89 -5.46 3.67 3.45
CA GLU A 89 -4.43 4.20 2.55
C GLU A 89 -3.82 5.49 3.12
N LEU A 90 -4.65 6.41 3.61
CA LEU A 90 -4.21 7.66 4.21
C LEU A 90 -3.30 7.43 5.43
N MET A 91 -3.76 6.63 6.39
CA MET A 91 -3.06 6.43 7.65
C MET A 91 -1.75 5.65 7.48
N ILE A 92 -1.78 4.59 6.66
CA ILE A 92 -0.60 3.75 6.44
C ILE A 92 0.44 4.50 5.60
N SER A 93 0.05 5.11 4.47
CA SER A 93 1.02 5.80 3.59
C SER A 93 1.74 6.91 4.35
N ASN A 94 1.02 7.71 5.13
CA ASN A 94 1.62 8.80 5.89
C ASN A 94 2.48 8.30 7.07
N ALA A 95 2.09 7.21 7.74
CA ALA A 95 2.96 6.59 8.75
C ALA A 95 4.27 6.07 8.13
N LEU A 96 4.18 5.41 6.97
CA LEU A 96 5.36 4.95 6.22
C LEU A 96 6.23 6.11 5.75
N HIS A 97 5.62 7.23 5.34
CA HIS A 97 6.33 8.46 4.98
C HIS A 97 7.07 9.07 6.19
N GLU A 98 6.50 9.02 7.38
CA GLU A 98 7.19 9.45 8.61
C GLU A 98 8.37 8.53 8.98
N ILE A 99 8.25 7.22 8.74
CA ILE A 99 9.36 6.26 8.93
C ILE A 99 10.45 6.46 7.87
N ARG A 100 10.06 6.70 6.62
CA ARG A 100 10.96 6.84 5.47
C ARG A 100 10.39 7.81 4.43
N LYS A 101 11.03 8.98 4.29
CA LYS A 101 10.55 10.10 3.46
C LYS A 101 10.50 9.81 1.96
N GLU A 102 11.17 8.76 1.49
CA GLU A 102 11.05 8.28 0.12
C GLU A 102 9.68 7.64 -0.17
N GLN A 103 8.99 7.10 0.84
CA GLN A 103 7.63 6.56 0.67
C GLN A 103 6.67 7.67 0.24
N PRO A 104 5.78 7.43 -0.73
CA PRO A 104 4.77 8.41 -1.11
C PRO A 104 3.85 8.76 0.07
N GLU A 105 3.70 10.06 0.33
CA GLU A 105 2.60 10.55 1.18
C GLU A 105 1.26 10.39 0.46
N CYS A 106 0.18 10.39 1.25
CA CYS A 106 -1.19 10.33 0.76
C CYS A 106 -2.01 11.52 1.27
N LEU A 107 -2.71 12.17 0.35
CA LEU A 107 -3.67 13.23 0.64
C LEU A 107 -5.09 12.78 0.27
N ILE A 108 -6.07 13.57 0.66
CA ILE A 108 -7.48 13.39 0.28
C ILE A 108 -7.87 14.48 -0.73
N LEU A 109 -8.42 14.07 -1.87
CA LEU A 109 -9.08 14.97 -2.81
C LEU A 109 -10.58 15.01 -2.49
N GLN A 110 -11.10 16.20 -2.20
CA GLN A 110 -12.52 16.46 -2.04
C GLN A 110 -13.10 17.01 -3.35
N THR A 111 -14.21 16.42 -3.82
CA THR A 111 -14.92 16.86 -5.02
C THR A 111 -16.38 17.14 -4.68
N LYS A 112 -16.82 18.38 -4.86
CA LYS A 112 -18.23 18.76 -4.69
C LYS A 112 -19.11 18.09 -5.74
N LYS A 113 -20.19 17.46 -5.29
CA LYS A 113 -21.25 16.85 -6.12
C LYS A 113 -22.58 17.50 -5.79
N ARG A 114 -23.61 17.24 -6.60
CA ARG A 114 -24.96 17.81 -6.41
C ARG A 114 -25.54 17.54 -5.00
N ASN A 115 -25.23 16.37 -4.43
CA ASN A 115 -25.75 15.91 -3.14
C ASN A 115 -24.62 15.55 -2.16
N GLY A 116 -23.64 16.45 -2.00
CA GLY A 116 -22.55 16.27 -1.04
C GLY A 116 -21.17 16.30 -1.69
N PHE A 117 -20.24 15.53 -1.14
CA PHE A 117 -18.83 15.50 -1.49
C PHE A 117 -18.37 14.08 -1.71
N GLN A 118 -17.57 13.88 -2.74
CA GLN A 118 -16.87 12.63 -3.04
C GLN A 118 -15.40 12.76 -2.64
N TYR A 119 -14.85 11.71 -2.06
CA TYR A 119 -13.45 11.65 -1.66
C TYR A 119 -12.65 10.66 -2.50
N HIS A 120 -11.41 11.02 -2.81
CA HIS A 120 -10.41 10.15 -3.41
C HIS A 120 -9.11 10.25 -2.64
N THR A 121 -8.25 9.25 -2.74
CA THR A 121 -6.87 9.36 -2.26
C THR A 121 -5.97 9.94 -3.36
N LEU A 122 -4.96 10.69 -2.96
CA LEU A 122 -3.91 11.24 -3.81
C LEU A 122 -2.57 10.74 -3.30
N SER A 123 -2.03 9.68 -3.91
CA SER A 123 -0.68 9.21 -3.60
C SER A 123 0.33 10.03 -4.40
N ARG A 124 1.37 10.57 -3.76
CA ARG A 124 2.40 11.35 -4.47
C ARG A 124 3.08 10.50 -5.56
N LYS A 125 3.13 11.01 -6.79
CA LYS A 125 3.92 10.40 -7.88
C LYS A 125 5.21 11.18 -8.08
N PHE A 126 6.34 10.55 -7.79
CA PHE A 126 7.64 11.13 -8.11
C PHE A 126 7.96 10.98 -9.61
N ASP A 127 8.89 11.81 -10.08
CA ASP A 127 9.40 11.73 -11.46
C ASP A 127 10.16 10.41 -11.65
N ASN A 128 10.23 9.91 -12.89
CA ASN A 128 10.94 8.66 -13.24
C ASN A 128 10.53 7.45 -12.39
N THR A 129 9.28 7.42 -11.94
CA THR A 129 8.68 6.31 -11.19
C THR A 129 7.75 5.49 -12.07
N GLN A 130 7.92 4.18 -11.99
CA GLN A 130 7.06 3.15 -12.58
C GLN A 130 6.86 2.00 -11.58
N ASP A 131 5.89 1.12 -11.83
CA ASP A 131 5.75 -0.09 -11.02
C ASP A 131 6.89 -1.08 -11.31
N VAL A 132 7.21 -1.94 -10.32
CA VAL A 132 8.31 -2.90 -10.47
C VAL A 132 7.96 -3.98 -11.51
N GLU A 133 6.68 -4.26 -11.73
CA GLU A 133 6.26 -5.20 -12.77
C GLU A 133 6.66 -4.69 -14.17
N GLU A 134 6.39 -3.43 -14.50
CA GLU A 134 6.79 -2.76 -15.74
C GLU A 134 8.31 -2.72 -15.87
N PHE A 135 9.02 -2.35 -14.80
CA PHE A 135 10.49 -2.39 -14.76
C PHE A 135 11.07 -3.76 -15.15
N VAL A 136 10.46 -4.85 -14.66
CA VAL A 136 10.85 -6.22 -14.99
C VAL A 136 10.43 -6.58 -16.42
N ARG A 137 9.22 -6.20 -16.87
CA ARG A 137 8.74 -6.43 -18.24
C ARG A 137 9.65 -5.78 -19.27
N GLU A 138 10.15 -4.58 -19.01
CA GLU A 138 11.07 -3.84 -19.86
C GLU A 138 12.50 -4.42 -19.88
N GLY A 139 12.79 -5.44 -19.05
CA GLY A 139 14.11 -6.05 -18.98
C GLY A 139 15.17 -5.17 -18.30
N LYS A 140 14.75 -4.19 -17.50
CA LYS A 140 15.65 -3.26 -16.80
C LYS A 140 16.26 -3.84 -15.52
N THR A 141 15.96 -5.09 -15.18
CA THR A 141 16.47 -5.80 -13.99
C THR A 141 17.99 -5.75 -13.85
N GLY A 142 18.74 -5.72 -14.95
CA GLY A 142 20.21 -5.58 -14.92
C GLY A 142 20.70 -4.31 -14.24
N GLU A 143 19.89 -3.25 -14.18
CA GLU A 143 20.22 -2.00 -13.48
C GLU A 143 20.45 -2.19 -11.98
N LEU A 144 19.86 -3.23 -11.37
CA LEU A 144 20.06 -3.58 -9.96
C LEU A 144 21.53 -3.86 -9.61
N LYS A 145 22.35 -4.27 -10.58
CA LYS A 145 23.79 -4.53 -10.38
C LYS A 145 24.64 -3.26 -10.46
N ASN A 146 24.16 -2.27 -11.19
CA ASN A 146 24.95 -1.11 -11.60
C ASN A 146 24.58 0.15 -10.82
N LYS A 147 23.42 0.15 -10.15
CA LYS A 147 22.92 1.27 -9.37
C LYS A 147 22.82 0.91 -7.90
N LYS A 148 22.92 1.92 -7.04
CA LYS A 148 22.66 1.74 -5.62
C LYS A 148 21.16 1.51 -5.40
N VAL A 149 20.81 0.32 -4.95
CA VAL A 149 19.43 -0.02 -4.57
C VAL A 149 19.16 0.45 -3.15
N VAL A 150 18.02 1.11 -2.97
CA VAL A 150 17.60 1.70 -1.69
C VAL A 150 16.16 1.30 -1.45
N GLY A 151 15.83 0.79 -0.26
CA GLY A 151 14.45 0.60 0.13
C GLY A 151 13.81 -0.73 -0.23
N LEU A 152 14.54 -1.67 -0.84
CA LEU A 152 13.95 -2.91 -1.35
C LEU A 152 13.55 -3.83 -0.20
N GLU A 153 14.46 -4.03 0.75
CA GLU A 153 14.24 -4.73 2.01
C GLU A 153 13.09 -4.08 2.78
N GLU A 154 13.15 -2.76 2.98
CA GLU A 154 12.15 -2.01 3.74
C GLU A 154 10.76 -2.10 3.11
N THR A 155 10.68 -2.07 1.78
CA THR A 155 9.44 -2.23 1.01
C THR A 155 8.82 -3.59 1.26
N LEU A 156 9.60 -4.67 1.17
CA LEU A 156 9.10 -6.03 1.38
C LEU A 156 8.72 -6.28 2.86
N ILE A 157 9.53 -5.82 3.81
CA ILE A 157 9.20 -5.94 5.24
C ILE A 157 7.90 -5.22 5.56
N THR A 158 7.69 -4.03 4.97
CA THR A 158 6.48 -3.24 5.20
C THR A 158 5.22 -4.02 4.87
N ASP A 159 5.20 -4.77 3.77
CA ASP A 159 4.05 -5.58 3.40
C ASP A 159 3.75 -6.67 4.45
N HIS A 160 4.79 -7.27 5.01
CA HIS A 160 4.67 -8.29 6.05
C HIS A 160 4.15 -7.74 7.39
N ILE A 161 4.68 -6.60 7.86
CA ILE A 161 4.27 -6.01 9.16
C ILE A 161 2.87 -5.40 9.09
N LEU A 162 2.40 -5.04 7.90
CA LEU A 162 1.03 -4.56 7.68
C LEU A 162 0.02 -5.70 7.47
N GLY A 163 0.49 -6.96 7.49
CA GLY A 163 -0.35 -8.13 7.26
C GLY A 163 -0.88 -8.24 5.83
N LYS A 164 -0.22 -7.59 4.85
CA LYS A 164 -0.58 -7.64 3.41
C LYS A 164 0.32 -8.56 2.60
N GLN A 165 0.99 -9.53 3.23
CA GLN A 165 1.90 -10.45 2.53
C GLN A 165 1.23 -11.24 1.39
N SER A 166 -0.08 -11.51 1.48
CA SER A 166 -0.85 -12.14 0.39
C SER A 166 -1.01 -11.25 -0.85
N ASP A 167 -0.63 -9.98 -0.74
CA ASP A 167 -0.69 -8.97 -1.81
C ASP A 167 0.69 -8.38 -2.13
N THR A 168 1.76 -9.05 -1.67
CA THR A 168 3.14 -8.71 -2.04
C THR A 168 3.40 -9.18 -3.47
N LYS A 169 3.26 -8.25 -4.41
CA LYS A 169 3.42 -8.46 -5.86
C LYS A 169 4.16 -7.29 -6.49
N LEU A 170 4.80 -7.50 -7.63
CA LEU A 170 5.65 -6.50 -8.28
C LEU A 170 4.85 -5.23 -8.66
N ALA A 171 3.57 -5.38 -9.00
CA ALA A 171 2.69 -4.26 -9.33
C ALA A 171 2.36 -3.34 -8.12
N ASN A 172 2.51 -3.84 -6.88
CA ASN A 172 2.28 -3.05 -5.66
C ASN A 172 3.57 -2.43 -5.09
N MET A 173 4.66 -2.55 -5.84
CA MET A 173 5.92 -1.87 -5.56
C MET A 173 6.19 -0.88 -6.68
N ILE A 174 6.75 0.26 -6.34
CA ILE A 174 7.23 1.22 -7.32
C ILE A 174 8.74 1.36 -7.21
N VAL A 175 9.38 1.56 -8.35
CA VAL A 175 10.80 1.88 -8.44
C VAL A 175 10.95 3.27 -9.05
N ARG A 176 11.68 4.13 -8.35
CA ARG A 176 12.09 5.44 -8.83
C ARG A 176 13.56 5.41 -9.24
N ASN A 177 13.84 5.86 -10.45
CA ASN A 177 15.20 5.99 -10.97
C ASN A 177 15.72 7.43 -10.76
N ASP A 178 16.61 7.60 -9.79
CA ASP A 178 17.25 8.87 -9.43
C ASP A 178 18.66 9.00 -10.03
N GLY A 179 18.87 8.43 -11.23
CA GLY A 179 20.18 8.34 -11.88
C GLY A 179 20.99 7.17 -11.34
N GLU A 180 21.86 7.44 -10.37
CA GLU A 180 22.75 6.44 -9.75
C GLU A 180 22.06 5.53 -8.73
N ARG A 181 20.79 5.81 -8.43
CA ARG A 181 19.99 5.12 -7.41
C ARG A 181 18.68 4.58 -7.98
N LEU A 182 18.32 3.39 -7.52
CA LEU A 182 16.96 2.83 -7.67
C LEU A 182 16.33 2.80 -6.29
N VAL A 183 15.25 3.57 -6.12
CA VAL A 183 14.54 3.70 -4.84
C VAL A 183 13.24 2.92 -4.93
N PHE A 184 13.10 1.91 -4.07
CA PHE A 184 11.93 1.04 -4.00
C PHE A 184 11.02 1.48 -2.87
N THR A 185 9.71 1.51 -3.13
CA THR A 185 8.65 1.86 -2.18
C THR A 185 7.42 0.99 -2.40
N THR A 186 6.63 0.76 -1.35
CA THR A 186 5.39 -0.03 -1.43
C THR A 186 4.22 0.93 -1.59
N ILE A 187 3.21 0.52 -2.33
CA ILE A 187 1.96 1.27 -2.52
C ILE A 187 0.78 0.32 -2.35
N ASP A 188 -0.43 0.87 -2.41
CA ASP A 188 -1.67 0.09 -2.39
C ASP A 188 -1.82 -0.69 -1.09
N HIS A 189 -2.27 0.03 -0.06
CA HIS A 189 -2.39 -0.47 1.30
C HIS A 189 -3.82 -0.88 1.64
N GLU A 190 -4.73 -0.95 0.66
CA GLU A 190 -6.13 -1.31 0.89
C GLU A 190 -6.28 -2.72 1.50
N ARG A 191 -5.35 -3.64 1.21
CA ARG A 191 -5.32 -5.00 1.76
C ARG A 191 -4.56 -5.13 3.08
N ALA A 192 -3.99 -4.06 3.61
CA ALA A 192 -3.40 -4.09 4.94
C ALA A 192 -4.46 -4.34 6.02
N VAL A 193 -4.00 -4.81 7.17
CA VAL A 193 -4.83 -5.06 8.35
C VAL A 193 -5.55 -3.77 8.73
N THR A 194 -6.88 -3.77 8.62
CA THR A 194 -7.75 -2.74 9.18
C THR A 194 -7.78 -2.88 10.70
N PRO A 195 -7.24 -1.91 11.46
CA PRO A 195 -7.25 -1.99 12.91
C PRO A 195 -8.61 -1.51 13.43
N THR A 196 -9.64 -2.34 13.29
CA THR A 196 -10.91 -2.12 14.01
C THR A 196 -10.87 -2.85 15.34
N SER A 197 -11.39 -2.22 16.39
CA SER A 197 -11.30 -2.69 17.78
C SER A 197 -11.92 -4.08 18.06
N LEU A 198 -12.55 -4.75 17.09
CA LEU A 198 -13.27 -6.02 17.26
C LEU A 198 -13.24 -6.98 16.03
N GLY A 199 -12.33 -6.80 15.06
CA GLY A 199 -12.35 -7.59 13.81
C GLY A 199 -11.43 -8.82 13.80
N PHE A 200 -12.01 -10.02 13.98
CA PHE A 200 -11.32 -11.33 14.06
C PHE A 200 -10.92 -11.99 12.72
N PHE A 201 -10.98 -11.29 11.58
CA PHE A 201 -10.68 -11.90 10.27
C PHE A 201 -9.92 -10.95 9.36
N HIS A 202 -8.60 -10.89 9.52
CA HIS A 202 -7.70 -10.62 8.39
C HIS A 202 -7.19 -11.95 7.86
N SER A 203 -7.08 -12.10 6.54
CA SER A 203 -6.57 -13.31 5.89
C SER A 203 -5.14 -13.65 6.35
N SER A 204 -4.42 -12.65 6.83
CA SER A 204 -3.02 -12.72 7.21
C SER A 204 -2.75 -11.86 8.44
N SER A 205 -2.19 -12.47 9.49
CA SER A 205 -1.62 -11.71 10.61
C SER A 205 -0.29 -11.06 10.20
N PRO A 206 0.06 -9.89 10.76
CA PRO A 206 1.40 -9.32 10.63
C PRO A 206 2.50 -10.32 10.95
N THR A 207 3.56 -10.31 10.15
CA THR A 207 4.76 -11.14 10.35
C THR A 207 6.00 -10.27 10.34
N TYR A 208 7.07 -10.72 11.00
CA TYR A 208 8.31 -9.96 11.17
C TYR A 208 9.50 -10.80 10.69
N PRO A 209 9.63 -11.01 9.37
CA PRO A 209 10.74 -11.79 8.81
C PRO A 209 12.09 -11.09 9.04
N THR A 210 13.12 -11.87 9.34
CA THR A 210 14.47 -11.37 9.67
C THR A 210 15.51 -11.67 8.59
N ASN A 211 15.10 -12.22 7.45
CA ASN A 211 16.03 -12.57 6.37
C ASN A 211 15.45 -12.31 4.98
N LYS A 212 16.34 -11.98 4.05
CA LYS A 212 16.02 -11.64 2.66
C LYS A 212 15.43 -12.79 1.85
N TRP A 213 15.74 -14.04 2.18
CA TRP A 213 15.19 -15.19 1.47
C TRP A 213 13.68 -15.31 1.68
N THR A 214 13.22 -15.11 2.91
CA THR A 214 11.79 -15.07 3.24
C THR A 214 11.10 -13.93 2.49
N LEU A 215 11.71 -12.74 2.47
CA LEU A 215 11.16 -11.56 1.79
C LEU A 215 11.06 -11.74 0.27
N ILE A 216 12.05 -12.35 -0.38
CA ILE A 216 11.98 -12.60 -1.83
C ILE A 216 10.95 -13.67 -2.15
N ARG A 217 10.88 -14.76 -1.36
CA ARG A 217 9.92 -15.84 -1.58
C ARG A 217 8.46 -15.42 -1.40
N SER A 218 8.19 -14.37 -0.61
CA SER A 218 6.84 -13.85 -0.42
C SER A 218 6.34 -13.02 -1.60
N ILE A 219 7.21 -12.64 -2.55
CA ILE A 219 6.77 -11.97 -3.78
C ILE A 219 6.02 -12.99 -4.64
N HIS A 220 4.70 -12.83 -4.72
CA HIS A 220 3.80 -13.77 -5.37
C HIS A 220 4.13 -13.98 -6.86
N ASP A 221 4.57 -12.93 -7.57
CA ASP A 221 4.96 -13.01 -8.99
C ASP A 221 6.21 -13.86 -9.27
N LEU A 222 6.97 -14.23 -8.23
CA LEU A 222 8.14 -15.11 -8.37
C LEU A 222 7.78 -16.59 -8.26
N ASN A 223 6.55 -16.90 -7.86
CA ASN A 223 6.10 -18.25 -7.60
C ASN A 223 5.37 -18.84 -8.81
N GLU A 224 4.99 -20.12 -8.71
CA GLU A 224 4.12 -20.77 -9.68
C GLU A 224 2.78 -20.03 -9.80
N LYS A 225 2.19 -20.13 -10.99
CA LYS A 225 0.93 -19.45 -11.31
C LYS A 225 -0.23 -20.00 -10.47
N ASN A 226 -0.96 -19.12 -9.79
CA ASN A 226 -2.14 -19.39 -8.99
C ASN A 226 -3.20 -18.27 -9.16
N GLU A 227 -4.35 -18.36 -8.48
CA GLU A 227 -5.44 -17.38 -8.63
C GLU A 227 -5.03 -15.95 -8.24
N ASP A 228 -4.06 -15.77 -7.35
CA ASP A 228 -3.65 -14.45 -6.87
C ASP A 228 -2.62 -13.75 -7.78
N ASN A 229 -1.82 -14.51 -8.52
CA ASN A 229 -0.70 -13.97 -9.33
C ASN A 229 -0.84 -14.25 -10.85
N HIS A 230 -1.94 -14.85 -11.29
CA HIS A 230 -2.10 -15.27 -12.69
C HIS A 230 -2.09 -14.12 -13.72
N ALA A 231 -2.43 -12.90 -13.28
CA ALA A 231 -2.44 -11.70 -14.10
C ALA A 231 -1.08 -10.97 -14.14
N GLY A 232 -0.19 -11.28 -13.19
CA GLY A 232 1.11 -10.63 -13.06
C GLY A 232 2.21 -11.31 -13.87
N LEU A 233 3.36 -11.56 -13.24
CA LEU A 233 4.55 -12.14 -13.87
C LEU A 233 4.89 -13.56 -13.37
N ALA A 234 3.95 -14.23 -12.71
CA ALA A 234 4.14 -15.61 -12.25
C ALA A 234 4.60 -16.53 -13.39
N SER A 235 5.65 -17.31 -13.12
CA SER A 235 6.34 -18.17 -14.10
C SER A 235 7.08 -17.45 -15.25
N ASP A 236 7.17 -16.11 -15.26
CA ASP A 236 8.01 -15.37 -16.21
C ASP A 236 9.50 -15.50 -15.82
N ALA A 237 10.35 -15.78 -16.80
CA ALA A 237 11.79 -15.93 -16.57
C ALA A 237 12.44 -14.63 -16.06
N ARG A 238 11.94 -13.47 -16.49
CA ARG A 238 12.44 -12.15 -16.08
C ARG A 238 12.11 -11.84 -14.63
N ALA A 239 10.94 -12.25 -14.15
CA ALA A 239 10.58 -12.13 -12.75
C ALA A 239 11.49 -13.00 -11.87
N ASN A 240 11.71 -14.25 -12.28
CA ASN A 240 12.68 -15.12 -11.61
C ASN A 240 14.11 -14.56 -11.60
N GLU A 241 14.53 -13.91 -12.69
CA GLU A 241 15.81 -13.19 -12.73
C GLU A 241 15.84 -12.02 -11.74
N PHE A 242 14.77 -11.22 -11.67
CA PHE A 242 14.62 -10.16 -10.67
C PHE A 242 14.78 -10.72 -9.25
N GLY A 243 14.07 -11.79 -8.91
CA GLY A 243 14.19 -12.43 -7.59
C GLY A 243 15.61 -12.84 -7.25
N LYS A 244 16.34 -13.45 -8.19
CA LYS A 244 17.74 -13.85 -7.99
C LYS A 244 18.66 -12.65 -7.82
N LEU A 245 18.48 -11.60 -8.61
CA LEU A 245 19.31 -10.40 -8.55
C LEU A 245 19.04 -9.60 -7.27
N ALA A 246 17.77 -9.36 -6.94
CA ALA A 246 17.35 -8.74 -5.69
C ALA A 246 17.95 -9.46 -4.48
N LEU A 247 17.85 -10.78 -4.42
CA LEU A 247 18.43 -11.57 -3.33
C LEU A 247 19.95 -11.43 -3.21
N SER A 248 20.65 -11.28 -4.34
CA SER A 248 22.12 -11.14 -4.36
C SER A 248 22.60 -9.79 -3.85
N ILE A 249 21.77 -8.75 -3.96
CA ILE A 249 22.12 -7.38 -3.55
C ILE A 249 21.56 -7.01 -2.16
N MET A 250 20.51 -7.69 -1.71
CA MET A 250 19.89 -7.41 -0.41
C MET A 250 20.79 -7.82 0.76
N ASP A 251 20.68 -7.10 1.87
CA ASP A 251 21.43 -7.35 3.11
C ASP A 251 20.49 -7.53 4.31
N ASP A 252 20.68 -8.63 5.06
CA ASP A 252 19.92 -8.92 6.27
C ASP A 252 20.16 -7.84 7.36
N LYS A 253 21.30 -7.14 7.33
CA LYS A 253 21.54 -6.01 8.22
C LYS A 253 20.55 -4.85 7.97
N ILE A 254 20.22 -4.56 6.71
CA ILE A 254 19.28 -3.49 6.35
C ILE A 254 17.87 -3.82 6.88
N ILE A 255 17.52 -5.10 6.93
CA ILE A 255 16.26 -5.57 7.54
C ILE A 255 16.19 -5.18 9.02
N ASN A 256 17.27 -5.43 9.77
CA ASN A 256 17.35 -5.08 11.19
C ASN A 256 17.37 -3.56 11.41
N ASP A 257 18.17 -2.82 10.61
CA ASP A 257 18.21 -1.36 10.67
C ASP A 257 16.81 -0.75 10.39
N TYR A 258 15.97 -1.41 9.58
CA TYR A 258 14.61 -0.97 9.36
C TYR A 258 13.69 -1.20 10.57
N TYR A 259 13.82 -2.32 11.28
CA TYR A 259 13.07 -2.53 12.52
C TYR A 259 13.45 -1.51 13.59
N GLU A 260 14.73 -1.12 13.68
CA GLU A 260 15.16 -0.05 14.58
C GLU A 260 14.49 1.29 14.21
N LYS A 261 14.55 1.69 12.93
CA LYS A 261 13.87 2.91 12.43
C LYS A 261 12.38 2.90 12.77
N LEU A 262 11.72 1.77 12.54
CA LEU A 262 10.30 1.57 12.85
C LEU A 262 10.02 1.74 14.36
N ALA A 263 10.84 1.12 15.21
CA ALA A 263 10.69 1.11 16.66
C ALA A 263 10.83 2.50 17.32
N ILE A 264 11.52 3.43 16.66
CA ILE A 264 11.79 4.79 17.17
C ILE A 264 11.06 5.90 16.38
N ALA A 265 10.39 5.59 15.28
CA ALA A 265 9.72 6.58 14.45
C ALA A 265 8.67 7.39 15.24
N ASN A 266 8.65 8.71 15.02
CA ASN A 266 7.62 9.56 15.62
C ASN A 266 6.35 9.54 14.75
N LEU A 267 5.33 8.82 15.19
CA LEU A 267 4.04 8.69 14.49
C LEU A 267 2.95 9.60 15.07
N ASP A 268 3.26 10.42 16.07
CA ASP A 268 2.30 11.37 16.65
C ASP A 268 1.74 12.36 15.62
N PRO A 269 2.52 12.91 14.65
CA PRO A 269 1.98 13.78 13.62
C PRO A 269 0.83 13.15 12.81
N VAL A 270 0.96 11.87 12.47
CA VAL A 270 -0.06 11.12 11.70
C VAL A 270 -1.31 10.91 12.54
N LEU A 271 -1.16 10.63 13.83
CA LEU A 271 -2.28 10.46 14.76
C LEU A 271 -3.01 11.78 15.05
N ASP A 272 -2.27 12.88 15.18
CA ASP A 272 -2.83 14.22 15.34
C ASP A 272 -3.63 14.63 14.10
N GLN A 273 -3.09 14.35 12.92
CA GLN A 273 -3.76 14.53 11.64
C GLN A 273 -5.05 13.70 11.55
N CYS A 274 -5.05 12.44 11.98
CA CYS A 274 -6.25 11.62 12.07
C CYS A 274 -7.31 12.26 12.96
N ASN A 275 -6.93 12.69 14.16
CA ASN A 275 -7.84 13.30 15.13
C ASN A 275 -8.43 14.63 14.62
N LYS A 276 -7.62 15.46 13.94
CA LYS A 276 -8.10 16.69 13.28
C LYS A 276 -9.11 16.36 12.18
N LEU A 277 -8.80 15.39 11.32
CA LEU A 277 -9.69 14.98 10.24
C LEU A 277 -10.99 14.34 10.74
N ALA A 278 -10.94 13.59 11.84
CA ALA A 278 -12.14 13.04 12.48
C ALA A 278 -13.09 14.14 12.99
N LYS A 279 -12.54 15.20 13.59
CA LYS A 279 -13.30 16.37 14.04
C LYS A 279 -13.84 17.16 12.85
N ALA A 280 -12.99 17.47 11.87
CA ALA A 280 -13.34 18.29 10.71
C ALA A 280 -14.40 17.61 9.82
N SER A 281 -14.29 16.30 9.62
CA SER A 281 -15.29 15.50 8.90
C SER A 281 -16.53 15.15 9.74
N LYS A 282 -16.63 15.62 10.99
CA LYS A 282 -17.73 15.28 11.92
C LYS A 282 -17.96 13.76 12.01
N ASN A 283 -16.88 12.97 12.02
CA ASN A 283 -16.88 11.51 11.99
C ASN A 283 -17.46 10.86 10.72
N SER A 284 -17.62 11.59 9.60
CA SER A 284 -18.15 11.01 8.36
C SER A 284 -17.08 10.26 7.56
N LEU A 285 -15.92 10.88 7.32
CA LEU A 285 -14.83 10.29 6.56
C LEU A 285 -13.90 9.48 7.47
N VAL A 286 -13.37 10.12 8.51
CA VAL A 286 -12.56 9.49 9.56
C VAL A 286 -13.34 9.52 10.86
N LYS A 287 -13.44 8.41 11.58
CA LYS A 287 -14.07 8.35 12.90
C LYS A 287 -13.00 8.40 13.98
N LEU A 288 -13.31 8.98 15.14
CA LEU A 288 -12.40 8.97 16.30
C LEU A 288 -11.94 7.55 16.68
N ARG A 289 -12.83 6.55 16.56
CA ARG A 289 -12.49 5.14 16.79
C ARG A 289 -11.43 4.60 15.83
N ASP A 290 -11.36 5.12 14.60
CA ASP A 290 -10.35 4.71 13.63
C ASP A 290 -8.98 5.21 14.12
N CYS A 291 -8.90 6.46 14.59
CA CYS A 291 -7.66 7.02 15.14
C CYS A 291 -7.15 6.25 16.36
N VAL A 292 -8.07 5.83 17.26
CA VAL A 292 -7.71 4.96 18.39
C VAL A 292 -7.20 3.60 17.90
N GLY A 293 -7.86 3.01 16.89
CA GLY A 293 -7.42 1.76 16.26
C GLY A 293 -6.01 1.85 15.68
N TYR A 294 -5.73 2.88 14.87
CA TYR A 294 -4.39 3.12 14.31
C TYR A 294 -3.35 3.44 15.37
N GLN A 295 -3.70 4.17 16.44
CA GLN A 295 -2.78 4.39 17.55
C GLN A 295 -2.35 3.06 18.21
N LEU A 296 -3.30 2.15 18.47
CA LEU A 296 -2.99 0.84 19.03
C LEU A 296 -2.18 -0.01 18.06
N PHE A 297 -2.56 -0.02 16.78
CA PHE A 297 -1.86 -0.76 15.74
C PHE A 297 -0.41 -0.29 15.57
N PHE A 298 -0.18 1.01 15.46
CA PHE A 298 1.17 1.56 15.34
C PHE A 298 2.01 1.29 16.58
N LYS A 299 1.44 1.39 17.79
CA LYS A 299 2.15 1.04 19.02
C LYS A 299 2.56 -0.43 19.07
N GLU A 300 1.67 -1.34 18.69
CA GLU A 300 1.99 -2.77 18.65
C GLU A 300 3.05 -3.07 17.58
N MET A 301 2.95 -2.44 16.41
CA MET A 301 3.95 -2.54 15.34
C MET A 301 5.34 -2.08 15.82
N GLN A 302 5.43 -0.93 16.49
CA GLN A 302 6.69 -0.41 17.03
C GLN A 302 7.24 -1.29 18.16
N LYS A 303 6.37 -1.82 19.02
CA LYS A 303 6.74 -2.76 20.07
C LYS A 303 7.33 -4.05 19.49
N LYS A 304 6.67 -4.64 18.49
CA LYS A 304 7.15 -5.86 17.81
C LYS A 304 8.47 -5.63 17.09
N ALA A 305 8.65 -4.47 16.45
CA ALA A 305 9.92 -4.09 15.83
C ALA A 305 11.06 -3.98 16.86
N ARG A 306 10.78 -3.42 18.05
CA ARG A 306 11.74 -3.38 19.16
C ARG A 306 12.12 -4.77 19.65
N GLU A 307 11.14 -5.66 19.85
CA GLU A 307 11.37 -7.05 20.24
C GLU A 307 12.28 -7.79 19.23
N GLN A 308 12.15 -7.52 17.93
CA GLN A 308 13.06 -8.06 16.90
C GLN A 308 14.49 -7.53 17.04
N THR A 309 14.64 -6.23 17.29
CA THR A 309 15.94 -5.57 17.44
C THR A 309 16.69 -6.15 18.66
N GLU A 310 16.01 -6.24 19.81
CA GLU A 310 16.57 -6.81 21.05
C GLU A 310 16.96 -8.29 20.90
N SER A 311 16.16 -9.09 20.18
CA SER A 311 16.47 -10.50 19.92
C SER A 311 17.76 -10.67 19.12
N PHE A 312 17.98 -9.81 18.12
CA PHE A 312 19.18 -9.83 17.29
C PHE A 312 20.45 -9.45 18.07
N GLU A 313 20.36 -8.45 18.95
CA GLU A 313 21.48 -8.08 19.82
C GLU A 313 21.88 -9.24 20.75
N HIS A 314 20.91 -9.95 21.32
CA HIS A 314 21.16 -11.12 22.15
C HIS A 314 21.80 -12.29 21.38
N GLU A 315 21.39 -12.55 20.14
CA GLU A 315 22.01 -13.57 19.29
C GLU A 315 23.47 -13.24 18.95
N ASN A 316 23.76 -11.99 18.59
CA ASN A 316 25.12 -11.55 18.29
C ASN A 316 26.03 -11.63 19.52
N ASN A 317 25.57 -11.20 20.69
CA ASN A 317 26.36 -11.26 21.92
C ASN A 317 26.67 -12.70 22.36
N ASN A 318 25.76 -13.65 22.10
CA ASN A 318 26.01 -15.07 22.39
C ASN A 318 26.90 -15.77 21.35
N SER A 319 26.96 -15.24 20.11
CA SER A 319 27.85 -15.77 19.07
C SER A 319 29.33 -15.42 19.28
N VAL A 320 29.61 -14.33 20.01
CA VAL A 320 30.98 -13.89 20.35
C VAL A 320 31.59 -14.70 21.51
N ILE A 321 30.77 -15.45 22.26
CA ILE A 321 31.19 -16.23 23.43
C ILE A 321 31.45 -17.72 23.06
N ARG A 322 31.33 -18.11 21.78
CA ARG A 322 31.59 -19.49 21.32
C ARG A 322 32.95 -19.69 20.66
#